data_AF-A0A7J4T322-F1
#
_entry.id   AF-A0A7J4T322-F1
#
_cell.length_a   1.000
_cell.length_b   1.000
_cell.length_c   1.000
_cell.angle_alpha   90.00
_cell.angle_beta   90.00
_cell.angle_gamma   90.00
#
_symmetry.space_group_name_H-M   'P 1'
#
loop_
_entity.id
_entity.type
_entity.pdbx_description
1 polymer ?
#
loop_
_entity_poly.entity_id
_entity_poly.type
_entity_poly.pdbx_seq_one_letter_code
_entity_poly.pdbx_strand_id
1 'polypeptide(L)'
;EVRAEYYVDDMGKQVAVLAWALENLSAQRVDEILADREPVNPEWQNKPDHMRVRWYQAAQVLRTDDVEKESIEQAIGKMVHASENGDQAVLDAFENAYQPVLDGMLETLSRLRIEFDEFTKESIFVTNGDVSEVMNQLSKLEIHGVAENGAEYLDLGARGLKGKTEFYFKRGDGSSLYATRDIAYHIWKFKQS
;
A
#
# COMPACT_ATOMS: atom_id res chain seq x y z
N GLU A 1 -23.45 -6.44 -18.37
CA GLU A 1 -23.16 -7.24 -17.17
C GLU A 1 -22.53 -6.31 -16.13
N VAL A 2 -22.79 -6.50 -14.84
CA VAL A 2 -22.20 -5.68 -13.77
C VAL A 2 -21.24 -6.58 -13.00
N ARG A 3 -20.01 -6.09 -12.78
CA ARG A 3 -18.97 -6.78 -12.01
C ARG A 3 -18.58 -5.94 -10.80
N ALA A 4 -18.89 -6.40 -9.60
CA ALA A 4 -18.45 -5.80 -8.35
C ALA A 4 -16.99 -6.19 -8.09
N GLU A 5 -16.08 -5.23 -8.21
CA GLU A 5 -14.65 -5.46 -8.07
C GLU A 5 -14.11 -4.75 -6.83
N TYR A 6 -13.27 -5.45 -6.07
CA TYR A 6 -12.51 -4.87 -4.96
C TYR A 6 -11.09 -4.59 -5.42
N TYR A 7 -10.70 -3.31 -5.47
CA TYR A 7 -9.32 -2.92 -5.71
C TYR A 7 -8.54 -2.98 -4.40
N VAL A 8 -7.66 -3.98 -4.27
CA VAL A 8 -6.88 -4.24 -3.07
C VAL A 8 -5.61 -3.39 -3.11
N ASP A 9 -5.55 -2.35 -2.27
CA ASP A 9 -4.34 -1.57 -2.00
C ASP A 9 -3.36 -2.39 -1.15
N ASP A 10 -2.71 -3.35 -1.81
CA ASP A 10 -1.85 -4.35 -1.19
C ASP A 10 -0.38 -3.91 -1.03
N MET A 11 -0.12 -2.63 -1.30
CA MET A 11 1.21 -2.04 -1.25
C MET A 11 1.25 -0.83 -0.31
N GLY A 12 2.43 -0.23 -0.18
CA GLY A 12 2.60 1.03 0.52
C GLY A 12 2.78 0.91 2.03
N LYS A 13 2.82 2.08 2.68
CA LYS A 13 3.39 2.21 4.03
C LYS A 13 2.58 1.48 5.10
N GLN A 14 1.25 1.44 4.98
CA GLN A 14 0.41 0.80 6.00
C GLN A 14 0.62 -0.71 6.05
N VAL A 15 0.63 -1.37 4.89
CA VAL A 15 0.91 -2.81 4.80
C VAL A 15 2.34 -3.11 5.25
N ALA A 16 3.31 -2.27 4.86
CA ALA A 16 4.70 -2.39 5.29
C ALA A 16 4.88 -2.31 6.81
N VAL A 17 4.15 -1.41 7.49
CA VAL A 17 4.17 -1.30 8.96
C VAL A 17 3.68 -2.60 9.61
N LEU A 18 2.59 -3.16 9.11
CA LEU A 18 2.07 -4.43 9.63
C LEU A 18 3.03 -5.57 9.37
N ALA A 19 3.54 -5.71 8.14
CA ALA A 19 4.51 -6.75 7.78
C ALA A 19 5.78 -6.65 8.63
N TRP A 20 6.33 -5.45 8.80
CA TRP A 20 7.47 -5.21 9.69
C TRP A 20 7.16 -5.65 11.12
N ALA A 21 5.99 -5.29 11.66
CA ALA A 21 5.60 -5.66 13.01
C ALA A 21 5.60 -7.19 13.19
N LEU A 22 5.01 -7.91 12.24
CA LEU A 22 4.87 -9.36 12.27
C LEU A 22 6.20 -10.10 12.21
N GLU A 23 7.17 -9.52 11.51
CA GLU A 23 8.52 -10.10 11.38
C GLU A 23 9.42 -9.78 12.58
N ASN A 24 9.24 -8.62 13.22
CA ASN A 24 10.19 -8.09 14.20
C ASN A 24 9.71 -8.14 15.65
N LEU A 25 8.40 -8.31 15.88
CA LEU A 25 7.84 -8.36 17.22
C LEU A 25 7.45 -9.79 17.60
N SER A 26 7.42 -10.06 18.90
CA SER A 26 6.78 -11.25 19.47
C SER A 26 5.42 -10.86 20.06
N ALA A 27 4.54 -11.84 20.24
CA ALA A 27 3.24 -11.60 20.90
C ALA A 27 3.42 -10.99 22.31
N GLN A 28 4.40 -11.48 23.07
CA GLN A 28 4.75 -10.91 24.37
C GLN A 28 5.17 -9.44 24.27
N ARG A 29 6.02 -9.10 23.28
CA ARG A 29 6.46 -7.71 23.09
C ARG A 29 5.30 -6.80 22.70
N VAL A 30 4.37 -7.28 21.87
CA VAL A 30 3.13 -6.55 21.54
C VAL A 30 2.31 -6.29 22.79
N ASP A 31 2.15 -7.28 23.68
CA ASP A 31 1.45 -7.10 24.96
C ASP A 31 2.14 -6.09 25.88
N GLU A 32 3.47 -6.15 25.99
CA GLU A 32 4.25 -5.20 26.79
C GLU A 32 4.10 -3.75 26.27
N ILE A 33 4.18 -3.54 24.95
CA ILE A 33 4.03 -2.22 24.33
C ILE A 33 2.62 -1.67 24.54
N LEU A 34 1.61 -2.53 24.55
CA LEU A 34 0.20 -2.16 24.66
C LEU A 34 -0.35 -2.33 26.07
N ALA A 35 0.49 -2.42 27.10
CA ALA A 35 0.08 -2.68 28.48
C ALA A 35 -0.90 -1.62 29.05
N ASP A 36 -0.79 -0.38 28.60
CA ASP A 36 -1.69 0.73 28.98
C ASP A 36 -2.98 0.79 28.14
N ARG A 37 -3.18 -0.16 27.22
CA ARG A 37 -4.39 -0.25 26.38
C ARG A 37 -5.31 -1.37 26.83
N GLU A 38 -6.57 -1.30 26.39
CA GLU A 38 -7.54 -2.38 26.57
C GLU A 38 -6.96 -3.72 26.09
N PRO A 39 -7.08 -4.80 26.87
CA PRO A 39 -6.63 -6.12 26.46
C PRO A 39 -7.47 -6.63 25.29
N VAL A 40 -7.02 -7.73 24.68
CA VAL A 40 -7.79 -8.41 23.64
C VAL A 40 -9.15 -8.84 24.22
N ASN A 41 -10.24 -8.44 23.55
CA ASN A 41 -11.57 -8.95 23.89
C ASN A 41 -11.56 -10.48 23.74
N PRO A 42 -11.93 -11.25 24.79
CA PRO A 42 -11.95 -12.71 24.73
C PRO A 42 -12.77 -13.29 23.56
N GLU A 43 -13.79 -12.56 23.10
CA GLU A 43 -14.59 -12.96 21.93
C GLU A 43 -13.77 -12.97 20.62
N TRP A 44 -12.79 -12.06 20.50
CA TRP A 44 -12.04 -11.83 19.27
C TRP A 44 -10.61 -12.36 19.32
N GLN A 45 -10.23 -13.03 20.41
CA GLN A 45 -8.87 -13.57 20.60
C GLN A 45 -8.42 -14.56 19.51
N ASN A 46 -9.39 -15.19 18.84
CA ASN A 46 -9.17 -16.13 17.75
C ASN A 46 -9.45 -15.53 16.37
N LYS A 47 -9.76 -14.22 16.26
CA LYS A 47 -10.03 -13.53 15.00
C LYS A 47 -8.73 -12.91 14.46
N PRO A 48 -8.14 -13.43 13.36
CA PRO A 48 -6.82 -13.00 12.91
C PRO A 48 -6.71 -11.50 12.58
N ASP A 49 -7.71 -10.93 11.92
CA ASP A 49 -7.82 -9.50 11.62
C ASP A 49 -7.76 -8.63 12.89
N HIS A 50 -8.50 -8.99 13.95
CA HIS A 50 -8.44 -8.29 15.23
C HIS A 50 -7.06 -8.40 15.88
N MET A 51 -6.43 -9.57 15.77
CA MET A 51 -5.07 -9.75 16.28
C MET A 51 -4.08 -8.89 15.48
N ARG A 52 -4.16 -8.86 14.15
CA ARG A 52 -3.30 -8.02 13.28
C ARG A 52 -3.37 -6.54 13.65
N VAL A 53 -4.55 -6.02 14.03
CA VAL A 53 -4.69 -4.63 14.50
C VAL A 53 -3.78 -4.33 15.70
N ARG A 54 -3.61 -5.26 16.63
CA ARG A 54 -2.71 -5.04 17.78
C ARG A 54 -1.24 -4.97 17.37
N TRP A 55 -0.81 -5.80 16.43
CA TRP A 55 0.55 -5.73 15.89
C TRP A 55 0.80 -4.38 15.22
N TYR A 56 -0.18 -3.89 14.44
CA TYR A 56 -0.10 -2.57 13.83
C TYR A 56 -0.04 -1.45 14.88
N GLN A 57 -0.86 -1.53 15.94
CA GLN A 57 -0.85 -0.55 17.03
C GLN A 57 0.49 -0.53 17.77
N ALA A 58 1.07 -1.69 18.07
CA ALA A 58 2.37 -1.78 18.72
C ALA A 58 3.46 -1.15 17.85
N ALA A 59 3.49 -1.46 16.55
CA ALA A 59 4.42 -0.82 15.62
C ALA A 59 4.20 0.70 15.54
N GLN A 60 2.96 1.19 15.59
CA GLN A 60 2.69 2.62 15.59
C GLN A 60 3.21 3.33 16.86
N VAL A 61 3.13 2.68 18.03
CA VAL A 61 3.73 3.19 19.28
C VAL A 61 5.24 3.30 19.13
N LEU A 62 5.91 2.23 18.69
CA LEU A 62 7.37 2.22 18.51
C LEU A 62 7.83 3.28 17.50
N ARG A 63 7.07 3.47 16.42
CA ARG A 63 7.36 4.49 15.39
C ARG A 63 7.12 5.92 15.83
N THR A 64 6.50 6.14 16.99
CA THR A 64 6.23 7.50 17.50
C THR A 64 7.22 7.89 18.58
N ASP A 65 7.45 7.01 19.56
CA ASP A 65 8.04 7.36 20.86
C ASP A 65 9.24 6.48 21.29
N ASP A 66 9.79 5.64 20.40
CA ASP A 66 10.92 4.74 20.71
C ASP A 66 12.26 5.29 20.22
N VAL A 67 13.35 4.89 20.88
CA VAL A 67 14.74 5.19 20.47
C VAL A 67 15.09 4.54 19.13
N GLU A 68 14.42 3.44 18.77
CA GLU A 68 14.58 2.73 17.51
C GLU A 68 13.71 3.30 16.37
N LYS A 69 12.93 4.37 16.61
CA LYS A 69 12.02 4.95 15.60
C LYS A 69 12.68 5.18 14.24
N GLU A 70 13.89 5.73 14.21
CA GLU A 70 14.58 6.02 12.95
C GLU A 70 14.97 4.74 12.21
N SER A 71 15.41 3.69 12.90
CA SER A 71 15.76 2.41 12.27
C SER A 71 14.51 1.70 11.75
N ILE A 72 13.39 1.77 12.49
CA ILE A 72 12.09 1.23 12.08
C ILE A 72 11.58 1.94 10.82
N GLU A 73 11.60 3.28 10.80
CA GLU A 73 11.17 4.05 9.62
C GLU A 73 12.06 3.77 8.40
N GLN A 74 13.37 3.58 8.59
CA GLN A 74 14.27 3.16 7.51
C GLN A 74 13.95 1.75 7.00
N ALA A 75 13.67 0.79 7.89
CA ALA A 75 13.30 -0.58 7.51
C ALA A 75 11.99 -0.60 6.71
N ILE A 76 10.96 0.10 7.19
CA ILE A 76 9.67 0.24 6.49
C ILE A 76 9.85 0.94 5.15
N GLY A 77 10.67 2.00 5.08
CA GLY A 77 10.98 2.69 3.84
C GLY A 77 11.62 1.76 2.80
N LYS A 78 12.55 0.88 3.22
CA LYS A 78 13.15 -0.14 2.35
C LYS A 78 12.11 -1.15 1.84
N MET A 79 11.20 -1.62 2.69
CA MET A 79 10.13 -2.53 2.28
C MET A 79 9.20 -1.88 1.25
N VAL A 80 8.76 -0.64 1.50
CA VAL A 80 7.91 0.10 0.53
C VAL A 80 8.63 0.24 -0.80
N HIS A 81 9.88 0.70 -0.79
CA HIS A 81 10.66 0.87 -2.01
C HIS A 81 10.88 -0.46 -2.76
N ALA A 82 11.18 -1.55 -2.04
CA ALA A 82 11.33 -2.87 -2.65
C ALA A 82 10.02 -3.35 -3.30
N SER A 83 8.88 -3.15 -2.62
CA SER A 83 7.56 -3.49 -3.19
C SER A 83 7.27 -2.68 -4.47
N GLU A 84 7.59 -1.38 -4.50
CA GLU A 84 7.41 -0.51 -5.66
C GLU A 84 8.32 -0.88 -6.86
N ASN A 85 9.34 -1.70 -6.62
CA ASN A 85 10.21 -2.29 -7.65
C ASN A 85 9.88 -3.77 -7.93
N GLY A 86 8.79 -4.31 -7.37
CA GLY A 86 8.33 -5.67 -7.64
C GLY A 86 9.12 -6.76 -6.92
N ASP A 87 9.74 -6.47 -5.77
CA ASP A 87 10.40 -7.50 -4.95
C ASP A 87 9.37 -8.52 -4.43
N GLN A 88 9.42 -9.73 -4.96
CA GLN A 88 8.45 -10.78 -4.65
C GLN A 88 8.44 -11.19 -3.18
N ALA A 89 9.60 -11.24 -2.52
CA ALA A 89 9.66 -11.65 -1.11
C ALA A 89 8.97 -10.62 -0.21
N VAL A 90 9.11 -9.34 -0.53
CA VAL A 90 8.42 -8.26 0.19
C VAL A 90 6.92 -8.28 -0.12
N LEU A 91 6.51 -8.50 -1.37
CA LEU A 91 5.10 -8.64 -1.74
C LEU A 91 4.43 -9.83 -1.04
N ASP A 92 5.13 -10.96 -0.92
CA ASP A 92 4.64 -12.14 -0.18
C ASP A 92 4.51 -11.82 1.32
N ALA A 93 5.46 -11.07 1.90
CA ALA A 93 5.36 -10.62 3.29
C ALA A 93 4.17 -9.66 3.50
N PHE A 94 3.90 -8.79 2.53
CA PHE A 94 2.75 -7.88 2.54
C PHE A 94 1.44 -8.67 2.45
N GLU A 95 1.33 -9.63 1.53
CA GLU A 95 0.17 -10.52 1.42
C GLU A 95 -0.12 -11.28 2.72
N ASN A 96 0.91 -11.88 3.32
CA ASN A 96 0.75 -12.54 4.62
C ASN A 96 0.29 -11.58 5.73
N ALA A 97 0.64 -10.30 5.64
CA ALA A 97 0.24 -9.27 6.59
C ALA A 97 -1.23 -8.89 6.42
N TYR A 98 -1.67 -8.52 5.21
CA TYR A 98 -3.03 -8.00 4.98
C TYR A 98 -4.09 -9.08 4.74
N GLN A 99 -3.75 -10.25 4.21
CA GLN A 99 -4.76 -11.25 3.80
C GLN A 99 -5.69 -11.63 4.96
N PRO A 100 -5.21 -11.89 6.19
CA PRO A 100 -6.12 -12.19 7.30
C PRO A 100 -7.03 -11.02 7.68
N VAL A 101 -6.60 -9.78 7.43
CA VAL A 101 -7.42 -8.56 7.62
C VAL A 101 -8.51 -8.50 6.57
N LEU A 102 -8.16 -8.71 5.29
CA LEU A 102 -9.11 -8.75 4.19
C LEU A 102 -10.17 -9.84 4.40
N ASP A 103 -9.75 -11.05 4.80
CA ASP A 103 -10.68 -12.15 5.09
C ASP A 103 -11.70 -11.79 6.17
N GLY A 104 -11.25 -11.14 7.26
CA GLY A 104 -12.12 -10.68 8.34
C GLY A 104 -13.09 -9.56 7.92
N MET A 105 -12.63 -8.66 7.04
CA MET A 105 -13.47 -7.64 6.40
C MET A 105 -14.54 -8.29 5.52
N LEU A 106 -14.18 -9.27 4.70
CA LEU A 106 -15.10 -9.98 3.81
C LEU A 106 -16.14 -10.80 4.59
N GLU A 107 -15.76 -11.42 5.71
CA GLU A 107 -16.72 -12.07 6.61
C GLU A 107 -17.77 -11.07 7.11
N THR A 108 -17.33 -9.87 7.49
CA THR A 108 -18.22 -8.81 7.98
C THR A 108 -19.13 -8.28 6.88
N LEU A 109 -18.59 -8.03 5.68
CA LEU A 109 -19.34 -7.56 4.52
C LEU A 109 -20.37 -8.60 4.04
N SER A 110 -20.02 -9.88 4.07
CA SER A 110 -20.94 -10.98 3.73
C SER A 110 -22.17 -11.02 4.67
N ARG A 111 -21.99 -10.76 5.98
CA ARG A 111 -23.12 -10.64 6.92
C ARG A 111 -24.06 -9.48 6.57
N LEU A 112 -23.56 -8.47 5.87
CA LEU A 112 -24.34 -7.35 5.33
C LEU A 112 -24.84 -7.60 3.89
N ARG A 113 -24.65 -8.81 3.35
CA ARG A 113 -24.98 -9.21 1.98
C ARG A 113 -24.25 -8.40 0.90
N ILE A 114 -23.00 -8.03 1.19
CA ILE A 114 -22.09 -7.40 0.24
C ILE A 114 -21.10 -8.48 -0.22
N GLU A 115 -21.08 -8.75 -1.52
CA GLU A 115 -20.22 -9.73 -2.17
C GLU A 115 -19.46 -9.07 -3.33
N PHE A 116 -18.28 -9.58 -3.65
CA PHE A 116 -17.43 -9.10 -4.75
C PHE A 116 -17.19 -10.26 -5.73
N ASP A 117 -17.23 -9.96 -7.02
CA ASP A 117 -16.98 -10.92 -8.09
C ASP A 117 -15.48 -11.08 -8.37
N GLU A 118 -14.69 -10.04 -8.12
CA GLU A 118 -13.26 -10.01 -8.45
C GLU A 118 -12.46 -9.16 -7.44
N PHE A 119 -11.20 -9.56 -7.22
CA PHE A 119 -10.22 -8.85 -6.42
C PHE A 119 -9.00 -8.54 -7.28
N THR A 120 -8.69 -7.25 -7.42
CA THR A 120 -7.56 -6.78 -8.22
C THR A 120 -6.53 -6.15 -7.29
N LYS A 121 -5.36 -6.76 -7.17
CA LYS A 121 -4.25 -6.25 -6.34
C LYS A 121 -3.54 -5.10 -7.06
N GLU A 122 -3.17 -4.04 -6.35
CA GLU A 122 -2.36 -2.94 -6.88
C GLU A 122 -0.99 -3.45 -7.40
N SER A 123 -0.38 -4.39 -6.67
CA SER A 123 0.94 -4.97 -6.98
C SER A 123 1.04 -5.66 -8.34
N ILE A 124 -0.08 -6.11 -8.91
CA ILE A 124 -0.08 -6.74 -10.24
C ILE A 124 0.42 -5.77 -11.31
N PHE A 125 0.08 -4.48 -11.19
CA PHE A 125 0.43 -3.47 -12.20
C PHE A 125 1.91 -3.08 -12.15
N VAL A 126 2.57 -3.29 -11.01
CA VAL A 126 4.01 -3.14 -10.87
C VAL A 126 4.72 -4.35 -11.46
N THR A 127 4.31 -5.55 -11.05
CA THR A 127 4.98 -6.80 -11.44
C THR A 127 4.75 -7.20 -12.90
N ASN A 128 3.63 -6.82 -13.50
CA ASN A 128 3.33 -7.07 -14.92
C ASN A 128 3.90 -5.99 -15.87
N GLY A 129 4.48 -4.90 -15.35
CA GLY A 129 5.08 -3.81 -16.11
C GLY A 129 4.13 -2.73 -16.62
N ASP A 130 2.82 -2.80 -16.34
CA ASP A 130 1.85 -1.79 -16.78
C ASP A 130 2.20 -0.39 -16.23
N VAL A 131 2.64 -0.31 -14.99
CA VAL A 131 3.10 0.95 -14.36
C VAL A 131 4.33 1.51 -15.09
N SER A 132 5.28 0.66 -15.46
CA SER A 132 6.46 1.08 -16.23
C SER A 132 6.07 1.60 -17.60
N GLU A 133 5.12 0.96 -18.27
CA GLU A 133 4.60 1.41 -19.56
C GLU A 133 3.89 2.76 -19.44
N VAL A 134 3.06 2.96 -18.40
CA VAL A 134 2.44 4.27 -18.12
C VAL A 134 3.50 5.33 -17.91
N MET A 135 4.50 5.11 -17.05
CA MET A 135 5.58 6.07 -16.83
C MET A 135 6.29 6.43 -18.15
N ASN A 136 6.64 5.43 -18.97
CA ASN A 136 7.28 5.65 -20.27
C ASN A 136 6.42 6.47 -21.24
N GLN A 137 5.10 6.30 -21.20
CA GLN A 137 4.18 7.10 -22.02
C GLN A 137 4.09 8.54 -21.52
N LEU A 138 4.00 8.75 -20.20
CA LEU A 138 3.92 10.08 -19.60
C LEU A 138 5.22 10.88 -19.85
N SER A 139 6.40 10.26 -19.73
CA SER A 139 7.70 10.92 -19.99
C SER A 139 7.89 11.36 -21.45
N LYS A 140 7.09 10.86 -22.40
CA LYS A 140 7.12 11.24 -23.82
C LYS A 140 6.19 12.42 -24.15
N LEU A 141 5.36 12.86 -23.21
CA LEU A 141 4.45 13.98 -23.43
C LEU A 141 5.23 15.31 -23.48
N GLU A 142 4.79 16.24 -24.32
CA GLU A 142 5.42 17.57 -24.44
C GLU A 142 5.38 18.39 -23.14
N ILE A 143 4.46 18.06 -22.24
CA ILE A 143 4.29 18.73 -20.93
C ILE A 143 5.12 18.07 -19.82
N HIS A 144 6.01 17.13 -20.17
CA HIS A 144 6.89 16.46 -19.22
C HIS A 144 8.01 17.38 -18.73
N GLY A 145 8.29 17.32 -17.43
CA GLY A 145 9.43 17.97 -16.80
C GLY A 145 10.10 17.07 -15.75
N VAL A 146 11.34 17.42 -15.41
CA VAL A 146 12.14 16.74 -14.39
C VAL A 146 12.54 17.76 -13.33
N ALA A 147 12.25 17.46 -12.06
CA ALA A 147 12.64 18.30 -10.92
C ALA A 147 14.12 18.09 -10.55
N GLU A 148 14.68 18.99 -9.73
CA GLU A 148 16.10 18.95 -9.33
C GLU A 148 16.51 17.64 -8.64
N ASN A 149 15.59 17.00 -7.92
CA ASN A 149 15.81 15.72 -7.27
C ASN A 149 15.64 14.50 -8.20
N GLY A 150 15.45 14.73 -9.50
CA GLY A 150 15.24 13.69 -10.51
C GLY A 150 13.81 13.18 -10.62
N ALA A 151 12.86 13.69 -9.83
CA ALA A 151 11.46 13.28 -9.95
C ALA A 151 10.84 13.80 -11.26
N GLU A 152 10.08 12.96 -11.96
CA GLU A 152 9.42 13.31 -13.22
C GLU A 152 7.96 13.70 -12.98
N TYR A 153 7.52 14.76 -13.67
CA TYR A 153 6.18 15.32 -13.56
C TYR A 153 5.61 15.76 -14.91
N LEU A 154 4.30 15.95 -14.96
CA LEU A 154 3.61 16.64 -16.05
C LEU A 154 3.14 18.02 -15.58
N ASP A 155 3.43 19.07 -16.34
CA ASP A 155 2.85 20.40 -16.12
C ASP A 155 1.46 20.47 -16.74
N LEU A 156 0.44 20.18 -15.93
CA LEU A 156 -0.96 20.23 -16.37
C LEU A 156 -1.45 21.67 -16.61
N GLY A 157 -0.66 22.68 -16.24
CA GLY A 157 -0.94 24.10 -16.48
C GLY A 157 -0.91 24.42 -17.97
N ALA A 158 0.00 23.77 -18.71
CA ALA A 158 0.04 23.82 -20.17
C ALA A 158 -1.24 23.24 -20.84
N ARG A 159 -2.07 22.51 -20.09
CA ARG A 159 -3.38 22.00 -20.51
C ARG A 159 -4.56 22.73 -19.88
N GLY A 160 -4.32 23.88 -19.23
CA GLY A 160 -5.36 24.75 -18.68
C GLY A 160 -5.78 24.44 -17.24
N LEU A 161 -5.08 23.53 -16.54
CA LEU A 161 -5.32 23.30 -15.12
C LEU A 161 -4.85 24.52 -14.30
N LYS A 162 -5.60 24.87 -13.25
CA LYS A 162 -5.28 26.02 -12.37
C LYS A 162 -4.88 25.52 -10.99
N GLY A 163 -4.02 26.28 -10.30
CA GLY A 163 -3.53 25.94 -8.97
C GLY A 163 -2.23 25.16 -9.02
N LYS A 164 -2.12 24.06 -8.27
CA LYS A 164 -0.99 23.14 -8.36
C LYS A 164 -1.09 22.36 -9.66
N THR A 165 -0.17 22.62 -10.59
CA THR A 165 -0.23 22.05 -11.94
C THR A 165 0.71 20.87 -12.13
N GLU A 166 1.74 20.73 -11.29
CA GLU A 166 2.68 19.63 -11.39
C GLU A 166 2.07 18.32 -10.87
N PHE A 167 1.88 17.39 -11.79
CA PHE A 167 1.52 16.01 -11.50
C PHE A 167 2.77 15.13 -11.52
N TYR A 168 3.32 14.83 -10.34
CA TYR A 168 4.47 13.94 -10.21
C TYR A 168 4.04 12.48 -10.36
N PHE A 169 4.66 11.77 -11.30
CA PHE A 169 4.32 10.38 -11.62
C PHE A 169 5.46 9.39 -11.36
N LYS A 170 6.69 9.88 -11.15
CA LYS A 170 7.87 9.06 -10.85
C LYS A 170 8.82 9.80 -9.92
N ARG A 171 9.32 9.12 -8.90
CA ARG A 171 10.31 9.69 -7.96
C ARG A 171 11.71 9.64 -8.57
N GLY A 172 12.65 10.41 -8.01
CA GLY A 172 14.04 10.45 -8.47
C GLY A 172 14.79 9.12 -8.36
N ASP A 173 14.33 8.21 -7.50
CA ASP A 173 14.86 6.85 -7.38
C ASP A 173 14.25 5.87 -8.42
N GLY A 174 13.36 6.35 -9.29
CA GLY A 174 12.69 5.57 -10.33
C GLY A 174 11.36 4.93 -9.90
N SER A 175 11.02 4.95 -8.62
CA SER A 175 9.77 4.36 -8.11
C SER A 175 8.53 5.14 -8.55
N SER A 176 7.43 4.43 -8.77
CA SER A 176 6.13 5.03 -9.11
C SER A 176 5.45 5.64 -7.88
N LEU A 177 4.57 6.62 -8.10
CA LEU A 177 3.64 7.10 -7.08
C LEU A 177 2.27 6.41 -7.22
N TYR A 178 1.45 6.44 -6.16
CA TYR A 178 0.10 5.84 -6.15
C TYR A 178 -0.75 6.27 -7.35
N ALA A 179 -0.72 7.55 -7.71
CA ALA A 179 -1.51 8.06 -8.82
C ALA A 179 -1.11 7.45 -10.18
N THR A 180 0.15 7.04 -10.34
CA THR A 180 0.63 6.36 -11.55
C THR A 180 0.11 4.93 -11.63
N ARG A 181 0.00 4.26 -10.48
CA ARG A 181 -0.58 2.92 -10.38
C ARG A 181 -2.09 2.95 -10.59
N ASP A 182 -2.77 3.97 -10.08
CA ASP A 182 -4.18 4.22 -10.38
C ASP A 182 -4.42 4.40 -11.89
N ILE A 183 -3.57 5.14 -12.59
CA ILE A 183 -3.66 5.28 -14.05
C ILE A 183 -3.53 3.91 -14.74
N ALA A 184 -2.55 3.10 -14.32
CA ALA A 184 -2.37 1.74 -14.86
C ALA A 184 -3.61 0.87 -14.63
N TYR A 185 -4.16 0.87 -13.41
CA TYR A 185 -5.40 0.17 -13.08
C TYR A 185 -6.58 0.61 -13.96
N HIS A 186 -6.80 1.92 -14.13
CA HIS A 186 -7.92 2.42 -14.93
C HIS A 186 -7.77 2.09 -16.42
N ILE A 187 -6.54 2.14 -16.96
CA ILE A 187 -6.26 1.72 -18.34
C ILE A 187 -6.53 0.22 -18.51
N TRP A 188 -6.09 -0.61 -17.57
CA TRP A 188 -6.37 -2.04 -17.59
C TRP A 188 -7.87 -2.31 -17.50
N LYS A 189 -8.57 -1.70 -16.54
CA LYS A 189 -10.01 -1.86 -16.31
C LYS A 189 -10.83 -1.46 -17.54
N PHE A 190 -10.43 -0.40 -18.24
CA PHE A 190 -11.08 0.03 -19.48
C PHE A 190 -10.96 -1.02 -20.60
N LYS A 191 -9.87 -1.80 -20.64
CA LYS A 191 -9.69 -2.90 -21.60
C LYS A 191 -10.50 -4.16 -21.25
N GLN A 192 -10.98 -4.27 -20.02
CA GLN A 192 -11.85 -5.38 -19.56
C GLN A 192 -13.35 -5.13 -19.87
N SER A 193 -13.67 -3.97 -20.45
CA SER A 193 -15.05 -3.53 -20.74
C SER A 193 -15.59 -4.07 -22.07
#